data_AF-A0A534WG62-F1
#
_entry.id   AF-A0A534WG62-F1
#
_cell.length_a   1.000
_cell.length_b   1.000
_cell.length_c   1.000
_cell.angle_alpha   90.00
_cell.angle_beta   90.00
_cell.angle_gamma   90.00
#
_symmetry.space_group_name_H-M   'P 1'
#
loop_
_entity.id
_entity.type
_entity.pdbx_description
1 polymer ?
#
loop_
_entity_poly.entity_id
_entity_poly.type
_entity_poly.pdbx_seq_one_letter_code
_entity_poly.pdbx_strand_id
1 'polypeptide(L)'
;MTREMTRHDDQIIAMLLGDAPASPALEAWLRSPAGRRELTAYRQALGAFTRLYGAIRVPRPRPTAYYCVISSPIGRVLVAATEAGLVRVSFRRSEASFVAELRERLAVEVLPSPAKTARIVHQLRAYFAGERRRFDIEIDFRHVTSFQ
;
A
#
# COMPACT_ATOMS: atom_id res chain seq x y z
N MET A 1 -14.76 26.90 -16.38
CA MET A 1 -15.62 26.18 -17.34
C MET A 1 -15.00 24.80 -17.54
N THR A 2 -15.50 23.80 -16.83
CA THR A 2 -14.89 22.45 -16.79
C THR A 2 -15.40 21.68 -18.01
N ARG A 3 -14.54 21.50 -19.03
CA ARG A 3 -14.86 20.66 -20.19
C ARG A 3 -14.93 19.20 -19.72
N GLU A 4 -16.01 18.49 -20.04
CA GLU A 4 -16.09 17.05 -19.79
C GLU A 4 -14.96 16.33 -20.53
N MET A 5 -14.23 15.48 -19.80
CA MET A 5 -13.14 14.66 -20.35
C MET A 5 -13.73 13.58 -21.26
N THR A 6 -13.24 13.52 -22.50
CA THR A 6 -13.61 12.49 -23.46
C THR A 6 -12.78 11.23 -23.26
N ARG A 7 -13.25 10.09 -23.80
CA ARG A 7 -12.50 8.83 -23.79
C ARG A 7 -11.09 8.95 -24.40
N HIS A 8 -10.90 9.84 -25.40
CA HIS A 8 -9.57 10.08 -25.97
C HIS A 8 -8.68 10.85 -25.00
N ASP A 9 -9.23 11.81 -24.26
CA ASP A 9 -8.50 12.60 -23.27
C ASP A 9 -7.94 11.70 -22.16
N ASP A 10 -8.76 10.80 -21.62
CA ASP A 10 -8.33 9.81 -20.62
C ASP A 10 -7.18 8.93 -21.12
N GLN A 11 -7.29 8.45 -22.36
CA GLN A 11 -6.25 7.60 -22.96
C GLN A 11 -4.97 8.38 -23.28
N ILE A 12 -5.07 9.65 -23.68
CA ILE A 12 -3.91 10.54 -23.88
C ILE A 12 -3.19 10.76 -22.55
N ILE A 13 -3.93 11.07 -21.48
CA ILE A 13 -3.37 11.32 -20.15
C ILE A 13 -2.67 10.07 -19.63
N ALA A 14 -3.35 8.91 -19.63
CA ALA A 14 -2.76 7.65 -19.18
C ALA A 14 -1.49 7.28 -19.96
N MET A 15 -1.48 7.51 -21.28
CA MET A 15 -0.29 7.32 -22.12
C MET A 15 0.85 8.27 -21.76
N LEU A 16 0.56 9.56 -21.55
CA LEU A 16 1.58 10.56 -21.22
C LEU A 16 2.17 10.37 -19.81
N LEU A 17 1.40 9.79 -18.89
CA LEU A 17 1.86 9.44 -17.55
C LEU A 17 2.63 8.10 -17.52
N GLY A 18 2.55 7.30 -18.59
CA GLY A 18 3.17 5.98 -18.66
C GLY A 18 2.36 4.86 -17.98
N ASP A 19 1.11 5.14 -17.59
CA ASP A 19 0.22 4.19 -16.90
C ASP A 19 -0.37 3.15 -17.85
N ALA A 20 -0.52 3.49 -19.13
CA ALA A 20 -1.04 2.57 -20.15
C ALA A 20 -0.49 2.91 -21.56
N PRO A 21 -0.25 1.92 -22.44
CA PRO A 21 0.09 2.19 -23.84
C PRO A 21 -1.11 2.75 -24.61
N ALA A 22 -0.84 3.43 -25.72
CA ALA A 22 -1.90 3.93 -26.61
C ALA A 22 -2.72 2.77 -27.21
N SER A 23 -4.05 2.90 -27.20
CA SER A 23 -4.90 1.95 -27.93
C SER A 23 -4.75 2.15 -29.44
N PRO A 24 -4.95 1.12 -30.29
CA PRO A 24 -4.91 1.29 -31.75
C PRO A 24 -5.87 2.36 -32.27
N ALA A 25 -7.03 2.51 -31.62
CA ALA A 25 -8.00 3.57 -31.92
C ALA A 25 -7.46 4.96 -31.57
N LEU A 26 -6.80 5.11 -30.42
CA LEU A 26 -6.11 6.34 -30.04
C LEU A 26 -4.97 6.65 -31.01
N GLU A 27 -4.14 5.67 -31.38
CA GLU A 27 -3.06 5.87 -32.33
C GLU A 27 -3.55 6.34 -33.69
N ALA A 28 -4.62 5.72 -34.20
CA ALA A 28 -5.25 6.13 -35.45
C ALA A 28 -5.77 7.57 -35.36
N TRP A 29 -6.42 7.93 -34.25
CA TRP A 29 -6.93 9.28 -34.03
C TRP A 29 -5.82 10.33 -33.83
N LEU A 30 -4.73 9.99 -33.14
CA LEU A 30 -3.56 10.87 -32.93
C LEU A 30 -2.84 11.23 -34.24
N ARG A 31 -3.05 10.46 -35.32
CA ARG A 31 -2.55 10.82 -36.66
C ARG A 31 -3.34 11.97 -37.29
N SER A 32 -4.56 12.26 -36.82
CA SER A 32 -5.38 13.36 -37.31
C SER A 32 -4.86 14.74 -36.87
N PRO A 33 -5.18 15.82 -37.60
CA PRO A 33 -4.82 17.18 -37.19
C PRO A 33 -5.38 17.58 -35.82
N ALA A 34 -6.60 17.12 -35.48
CA ALA A 34 -7.22 17.38 -34.17
C ALA A 34 -6.46 16.67 -33.05
N GLY A 35 -6.15 15.38 -33.24
CA GLY A 35 -5.42 14.60 -32.24
C GLY A 35 -4.00 15.10 -31.97
N ARG A 36 -3.30 15.59 -33.00
CA ARG A 36 -1.97 16.21 -32.83
C ARG A 36 -2.02 17.50 -32.00
N ARG A 37 -3.04 18.34 -32.24
CA ARG A 37 -3.25 19.59 -31.48
C ARG A 37 -3.56 19.28 -30.02
N GLU A 38 -4.46 18.32 -29.77
CA GLU A 38 -4.82 17.92 -28.41
C GLU A 38 -3.61 17.33 -27.66
N LEU A 39 -2.85 16.42 -28.29
CA LEU A 39 -1.63 15.86 -27.72
C LEU A 39 -0.59 16.94 -27.37
N THR A 40 -0.46 17.96 -28.22
CA THR A 40 0.46 19.08 -28.00
C THR A 40 0.01 19.92 -26.80
N ALA A 41 -1.30 20.21 -26.70
CA ALA A 41 -1.88 20.93 -25.57
C ALA A 41 -1.66 20.16 -24.25
N TYR A 42 -1.92 18.85 -24.22
CA TYR A 42 -1.68 18.02 -23.05
C TYR A 42 -0.21 17.94 -22.65
N ARG A 43 0.71 17.79 -23.61
CA ARG A 43 2.16 17.84 -23.33
C ARG A 43 2.59 19.17 -22.73
N GLN A 44 2.09 20.28 -23.25
CA GLN A 44 2.39 21.60 -22.70
C GLN A 44 1.83 21.78 -21.29
N ALA A 45 0.58 21.36 -21.06
CA ALA A 45 -0.06 21.40 -19.75
C ALA A 45 0.70 20.56 -18.71
N LEU A 46 1.04 19.31 -19.06
CA LEU A 46 1.85 18.43 -18.20
C LEU A 46 3.24 19.03 -17.95
N GLY A 47 3.90 19.59 -18.96
CA GLY A 47 5.19 20.26 -18.79
C GLY A 47 5.12 21.51 -17.91
N ALA A 48 4.01 22.24 -17.91
CA ALA A 48 3.77 23.33 -16.95
C ALA A 48 3.52 22.78 -15.54
N PHE A 49 2.73 21.72 -15.41
CA PHE A 49 2.49 21.05 -14.14
C PHE A 49 3.79 20.50 -13.52
N THR A 50 4.64 19.84 -14.30
CA THR A 50 5.95 19.36 -13.83
C THR A 50 6.85 20.50 -13.35
N ARG A 51 6.82 21.67 -14.01
CA ARG A 51 7.61 22.82 -13.56
C ARG A 51 7.08 23.45 -12.27
N LEU A 52 5.77 23.55 -12.14
CA LEU A 52 5.12 24.18 -10.98
C LEU A 52 5.06 23.25 -9.76
N TYR A 53 4.85 21.95 -10.01
CA TYR A 53 4.55 20.95 -8.97
C TYR A 53 5.53 19.78 -8.93
N GLY A 54 6.45 19.63 -9.89
CA GLY A 54 7.40 18.50 -9.91
C GLY A 54 8.39 18.51 -8.75
N ALA A 55 8.59 19.65 -8.09
CA ALA A 55 9.34 19.76 -6.85
C ALA A 55 8.54 19.32 -5.61
N ILE A 56 7.20 19.24 -5.71
CA ILE A 56 6.36 18.70 -4.64
C ILE A 56 6.57 17.20 -4.62
N ARG A 57 7.36 16.75 -3.65
CA ARG A 57 7.45 15.34 -3.33
C ARG A 57 6.13 14.93 -2.69
N VAL A 58 5.18 14.48 -3.51
CA VAL A 58 3.95 13.83 -3.01
C VAL A 58 4.43 12.64 -2.18
N PRO A 59 4.20 12.64 -0.85
CA PRO A 59 4.63 11.52 -0.03
C PRO A 59 3.96 10.27 -0.57
N ARG A 60 4.76 9.23 -0.89
CA ARG A 60 4.15 7.92 -1.11
C ARG A 60 3.34 7.56 0.13
N PRO A 61 2.13 7.01 -0.01
CA PRO A 61 1.37 6.54 1.13
C PRO A 61 2.29 5.63 1.94
N ARG A 62 2.41 5.91 3.25
CA ARG A 62 3.22 5.08 4.12
C ARG A 62 2.61 3.68 4.13
N PRO A 63 3.40 2.61 4.01
CA PRO A 63 2.87 1.28 4.19
C PRO A 63 2.20 1.18 5.57
N THR A 64 1.19 0.32 5.67
CA THR A 64 0.40 0.15 6.89
C THR A 64 0.71 -1.21 7.53
N ALA A 65 0.86 -1.20 8.85
CA ALA A 65 0.81 -2.40 9.69
C ALA A 65 -0.49 -2.40 10.50
N TYR A 66 -1.15 -3.55 10.54
CA TYR A 66 -2.36 -3.78 11.30
C TYR A 66 -2.03 -4.55 12.57
N TYR A 67 -2.66 -4.20 13.68
CA TYR A 67 -2.47 -4.93 14.93
C TYR A 67 -3.76 -5.26 15.65
N CYS A 68 -3.68 -6.24 16.54
CA CYS A 68 -4.72 -6.57 17.49
C CYS A 68 -4.13 -7.07 18.80
N VAL A 69 -4.96 -7.11 19.83
CA VAL A 69 -4.66 -7.69 21.13
C VAL A 69 -5.52 -8.93 21.32
N ILE A 70 -4.92 -10.03 21.75
CA ILE A 70 -5.63 -11.26 22.09
C ILE A 70 -5.34 -11.66 23.54
N SER A 71 -6.36 -12.15 24.22
CA SER A 71 -6.20 -12.88 25.49
C SER A 71 -5.77 -14.31 25.21
N SER A 72 -4.79 -14.79 25.96
CA SER A 72 -4.25 -16.15 25.85
C SER A 72 -3.92 -16.72 27.24
N PRO A 73 -3.66 -18.03 27.37
CA PRO A 73 -3.23 -18.63 28.64
C PRO A 73 -1.96 -18.03 29.24
N ILE A 74 -1.13 -17.35 28.43
CA ILE A 74 0.09 -16.66 28.88
C ILE A 74 -0.11 -15.15 29.12
N GLY A 75 -1.37 -14.71 29.16
CA GLY A 75 -1.77 -13.31 29.28
C GLY A 75 -2.01 -12.65 27.93
N ARG A 76 -1.89 -11.31 27.91
CA ARG A 76 -2.12 -10.53 26.69
C ARG A 76 -0.99 -10.71 25.68
N VAL A 77 -1.38 -10.99 24.44
CA VAL A 77 -0.48 -11.07 23.29
C VAL A 77 -0.90 -10.00 22.27
N LEU A 78 0.07 -9.21 21.84
CA LEU A 78 -0.07 -8.25 20.74
C LEU A 78 0.50 -8.87 19.48
N VAL A 79 -0.25 -8.72 18.38
CA VAL A 79 0.09 -9.29 17.08
C VAL A 79 0.00 -8.17 16.06
N ALA A 80 1.02 -8.04 15.21
CA ALA A 80 1.01 -7.11 14.08
C ALA A 80 1.38 -7.80 12.77
N ALA A 81 0.70 -7.39 11.71
CA ALA A 81 0.91 -7.89 10.35
C ALA A 81 0.85 -6.75 9.34
N THR A 82 1.61 -6.87 8.26
CA THR A 82 1.45 -6.05 7.05
C THR A 82 0.67 -6.85 6.01
N GLU A 83 0.42 -6.27 4.83
CA GLU A 83 -0.13 -7.02 3.69
C GLU A 83 0.80 -8.17 3.22
N ALA A 84 2.08 -8.15 3.59
CA ALA A 84 3.03 -9.22 3.25
C ALA A 84 3.08 -10.36 4.30
N GLY A 85 2.51 -10.17 5.48
CA GLY A 85 2.49 -11.21 6.52
C GLY A 85 2.72 -10.71 7.95
N LEU A 86 2.89 -11.66 8.86
CA LEU A 86 3.19 -11.42 10.27
C LEU A 86 4.55 -10.73 10.41
N VAL A 87 4.57 -9.59 11.12
CA VAL A 87 5.82 -8.83 11.35
C VAL A 87 6.25 -8.86 12.82
N ARG A 88 5.30 -9.00 13.75
CA ARG A 88 5.63 -8.98 15.19
C ARG A 88 4.58 -9.70 16.03
N VAL A 89 5.06 -10.45 17.01
CA VAL A 89 4.29 -10.94 18.15
C VAL A 89 5.00 -10.47 19.43
N SER A 90 4.25 -10.01 20.42
CA SER A 90 4.81 -9.56 21.70
C SER A 90 3.87 -9.86 22.85
N PHE A 91 4.43 -10.21 24.01
CA PHE A 91 3.71 -10.50 25.25
C PHE A 91 4.14 -9.54 26.35
N ARG A 92 3.26 -9.30 27.33
CA ARG A 92 3.56 -8.48 28.52
C ARG A 92 4.05 -7.04 28.21
N ARG A 93 3.53 -6.41 27.16
CA ARG A 93 3.80 -5.00 26.84
C ARG A 93 2.51 -4.19 26.75
N SER A 94 2.61 -2.88 26.96
CA SER A 94 1.50 -1.97 26.70
C SER A 94 1.30 -1.80 25.20
N GLU A 95 0.06 -1.56 24.79
CA GLU A 95 -0.30 -1.31 23.40
C GLU A 95 0.41 -0.08 22.83
N ALA A 96 0.48 0.99 23.61
CA ALA A 96 1.19 2.21 23.24
C ALA A 96 2.68 1.95 22.93
N SER A 97 3.38 1.19 23.77
CA SER A 97 4.80 0.87 23.53
C SER A 97 5.01 -0.03 22.32
N PHE A 98 4.09 -0.96 22.07
CA PHE A 98 4.12 -1.85 20.90
C PHE A 98 3.91 -1.06 19.61
N VAL A 99 2.91 -0.18 19.58
CA VAL A 99 2.61 0.68 18.43
C VAL A 99 3.76 1.65 18.16
N ALA A 100 4.35 2.24 19.21
CA ALA A 100 5.52 3.12 19.07
C ALA A 100 6.72 2.38 18.44
N GLU A 101 7.05 1.19 18.92
CA GLU A 101 8.12 0.36 18.35
C GLU A 101 7.88 0.06 16.86
N LEU A 102 6.66 -0.32 16.49
CA LEU A 102 6.33 -0.64 15.10
C LEU A 102 6.48 0.58 14.17
N ARG A 103 6.06 1.77 14.62
CA ARG A 103 6.23 3.01 13.85
C ARG A 103 7.70 3.35 13.65
N GLU A 104 8.51 3.21 14.71
CA GLU A 104 9.93 3.51 14.68
C GLU A 104 10.70 2.51 13.80
N ARG A 105 10.49 1.20 14.01
CA ARG A 105 11.26 0.15 13.34
C ARG A 105 10.87 -0.06 11.89
N LEU A 106 9.58 0.10 11.56
CA LEU A 106 9.06 -0.25 10.23
C LEU A 106 8.79 0.99 9.35
N ALA A 107 8.84 2.21 9.93
CA ALA A 107 8.49 3.46 9.26
C ALA A 107 7.08 3.45 8.62
N VAL A 108 6.15 2.72 9.25
CA VAL A 108 4.78 2.47 8.77
C VAL A 108 3.74 3.27 9.56
N GLU A 109 2.56 3.44 8.98
CA GLU A 109 1.36 3.73 9.75
C GLU A 109 0.91 2.46 10.49
N VAL A 110 0.41 2.61 11.72
CA VAL A 110 0.00 1.47 12.56
C VAL A 110 -1.45 1.65 12.97
N LEU A 111 -2.32 0.74 12.54
CA LEU A 111 -3.77 0.79 12.72
C LEU A 111 -4.30 -0.46 13.42
N PRO A 112 -5.25 -0.34 14.37
CA PRO A 112 -5.92 -1.51 14.93
C PRO A 112 -6.84 -2.13 13.88
N SER A 113 -6.74 -3.43 13.63
CA SER A 113 -7.66 -4.14 12.74
C SER A 113 -7.69 -5.65 13.02
N PRO A 114 -8.69 -6.13 13.79
CA PRO A 114 -8.89 -7.56 14.01
C PRO A 114 -9.16 -8.34 12.71
N ALA A 115 -9.78 -7.70 11.72
CA ALA A 115 -10.08 -8.34 10.43
C ALA A 115 -8.80 -8.64 9.64
N LYS A 116 -7.87 -7.68 9.58
CA LYS A 116 -6.59 -7.84 8.87
C LYS A 116 -5.65 -8.83 9.57
N THR A 117 -5.80 -9.05 10.88
CA THR A 117 -5.00 -10.04 11.64
C THR A 117 -5.71 -11.38 11.86
N ALA A 118 -6.94 -11.54 11.37
CA ALA A 118 -7.83 -12.67 11.72
C ALA A 118 -7.21 -14.04 11.44
N ARG A 119 -6.57 -14.23 10.27
CA ARG A 119 -5.94 -15.52 9.90
C ARG A 119 -4.84 -15.92 10.89
N ILE A 120 -4.00 -14.97 11.29
CA ILE A 120 -2.91 -15.20 12.25
C ILE A 120 -3.49 -15.49 13.65
N VAL A 121 -4.47 -14.69 14.07
CA VAL A 121 -5.15 -14.85 15.37
C VAL A 121 -5.82 -16.22 15.48
N HIS A 122 -6.49 -16.68 14.42
CA HIS A 122 -7.14 -17.99 14.40
C HIS A 122 -6.15 -19.12 14.68
N GLN A 123 -4.98 -19.10 14.01
CA GLN A 123 -3.96 -20.12 14.25
C GLN A 123 -3.31 -20.02 15.62
N LEU A 124 -3.09 -18.80 16.13
CA LEU A 124 -2.58 -18.60 17.49
C LEU A 124 -3.56 -19.14 18.54
N ARG A 125 -4.87 -18.95 18.37
CA ARG A 125 -5.88 -19.53 19.26
C ARG A 125 -5.86 -21.05 19.24
N ALA A 126 -5.81 -21.67 18.06
CA ALA A 126 -5.70 -23.13 17.93
C ALA A 126 -4.41 -23.66 18.58
N TYR A 127 -3.30 -22.92 18.46
CA TYR A 127 -2.05 -23.26 19.15
C TYR A 127 -2.21 -23.22 20.67
N PHE A 128 -2.79 -22.15 21.22
CA PHE A 128 -3.04 -22.05 22.65
C PHE A 128 -4.06 -23.07 23.18
N ALA A 129 -4.96 -23.57 22.33
CA ALA A 129 -5.88 -24.66 22.65
C ALA A 129 -5.21 -26.06 22.56
N GLY A 130 -3.97 -26.15 22.07
CA GLY A 130 -3.26 -27.42 21.87
C GLY A 130 -3.65 -28.18 20.59
N GLU A 131 -4.53 -27.61 19.76
CA GLU A 131 -5.07 -28.20 18.53
C GLU A 131 -4.10 -28.06 17.34
N ARG A 132 -3.18 -27.09 17.41
CA ARG A 132 -2.21 -26.79 16.35
C ARG A 132 -0.78 -26.79 16.88
N ARG A 133 0.13 -27.42 16.14
CA ARG A 133 1.59 -27.40 16.43
C ARG A 133 2.45 -26.87 15.29
N ARG A 134 1.88 -26.65 14.10
CA ARG A 134 2.55 -26.04 12.94
C ARG A 134 1.79 -24.81 12.50
N PHE A 135 2.48 -23.78 12.03
CA PHE A 135 1.87 -22.55 11.52
C PHE A 135 1.93 -22.50 10.00
N ASP A 136 0.87 -21.98 9.39
CA ASP A 136 0.75 -21.70 7.96
C ASP A 136 0.49 -20.20 7.78
N ILE A 137 1.51 -19.41 8.09
CA ILE A 137 1.47 -17.95 8.17
C ILE A 137 2.67 -17.41 7.40
N GLU A 138 2.41 -16.51 6.47
CA GLU A 138 3.46 -15.71 5.82
C GLU A 138 4.12 -14.79 6.84
N ILE A 139 5.45 -14.72 6.82
CA ILE A 139 6.24 -13.86 7.69
C ILE A 139 6.85 -12.74 6.84
N ASP A 140 6.67 -11.51 7.29
CA ASP A 140 7.25 -10.34 6.64
C ASP A 140 8.68 -10.08 7.14
N PHE A 141 9.66 -10.58 6.39
CA PHE A 141 11.08 -10.43 6.70
C PHE A 141 11.71 -9.12 6.18
N ARG A 142 10.94 -8.19 5.60
CA ARG A 142 11.52 -6.97 5.00
C ARG A 142 12.19 -6.03 6.02
N HIS A 143 11.96 -6.26 7.30
CA HIS A 143 12.47 -5.44 8.40
C HIS A 143 13.42 -6.18 9.34
N VAL A 144 13.90 -7.36 8.93
CA VAL A 144 15.00 -8.05 9.61
C VAL A 144 16.32 -7.74 8.92
N THR A 145 17.42 -7.80 9.67
CA THR A 145 18.76 -7.73 9.07
C THR A 145 19.12 -9.07 8.46
N SER A 146 20.11 -9.08 7.54
CA SER A 146 20.54 -10.30 6.86
C SER A 146 21.14 -11.38 7.77
N PHE A 147 21.53 -11.02 8.99
CA PHE A 147 22.09 -11.94 9.99
C PHE A 147 21.01 -12.57 10.90
N GLN A 148 19.81 -12.00 10.94
CA GLN A 148 18.67 -12.51 11.70
C GLN A 148 17.92 -13.58 10.91
#